data_AF-A0A258SNS9-F1
#
_entry.id   AF-A0A258SNS9-F1
#
_cell.length_a   1.000
_cell.length_b   1.000
_cell.length_c   1.000
_cell.angle_alpha   90.00
_cell.angle_beta   90.00
_cell.angle_gamma   90.00
#
_symmetry.space_group_name_H-M   'P 1'
#
loop_
_entity.id
_entity.type
_entity.pdbx_description
1 polymer ?
#
loop_
_entity_poly.entity_id
_entity_poly.type
_entity_poly.pdbx_seq_one_letter_code
_entity_poly.pdbx_strand_id
1 'polypeptide(L)'
;MDAAHVPVLAQEAVAALAIRPDGVYVDATFGRGGHSRLILEQLGPQGRLIALDRDPAAILAGADVRDPRMTLVHSAFSRLGAVLGGLELARVNGILLDIGVSSPQLDDATRGFSFRFDAPLDMRMDPGSGLSAADWLATAAEGEISEVIRSYGEERFAKSIARAIVAARQEKALSSTAQLANLIAATLKRREPGQHPATRSFQA
;
A
#
# COMPACT_ATOMS: atom_id res chain seq x y z
N MET A 1 6.01 0.10 -25.24
CA MET A 1 5.91 1.48 -24.71
C MET A 1 4.74 1.46 -23.76
N ASP A 2 4.99 1.09 -22.51
CA ASP A 2 3.93 1.06 -21.50
C ASP A 2 3.45 2.49 -21.26
N ALA A 3 2.13 2.67 -21.30
CA ALA A 3 1.51 3.93 -20.95
C ALA A 3 1.96 4.28 -19.53
N ALA A 4 2.70 5.38 -19.39
CA ALA A 4 3.13 5.86 -18.08
C ALA A 4 1.90 6.00 -17.18
N HIS A 5 1.93 5.34 -16.03
CA HIS A 5 0.84 5.39 -15.05
C HIS A 5 0.59 6.84 -14.65
N VAL A 6 -0.60 7.35 -14.98
CA VAL A 6 -1.05 8.68 -14.56
C VAL A 6 -1.68 8.53 -13.18
N PRO A 7 -1.20 9.25 -12.14
CA PRO A 7 -1.78 9.16 -10.81
C PRO A 7 -3.27 9.56 -10.79
N VAL A 8 -4.01 9.03 -9.81
CA VAL A 8 -5.41 9.40 -9.59
C VAL A 8 -5.48 10.85 -9.14
N LEU A 9 -6.31 11.67 -9.80
CA LEU A 9 -6.46 13.10 -9.50
C LEU A 9 -5.13 13.87 -9.50
N ALA A 10 -4.20 13.47 -10.38
CA ALA A 10 -2.82 13.95 -10.36
C ALA A 10 -2.71 15.48 -10.38
N GLN A 11 -3.49 16.16 -11.23
CA GLN A 11 -3.42 17.61 -11.37
C GLN A 11 -4.12 18.31 -10.21
N GLU A 12 -5.27 17.80 -9.77
CA GLU A 12 -6.05 18.36 -8.67
C GLU A 12 -5.29 18.26 -7.34
N ALA A 13 -4.67 17.11 -7.06
CA ALA A 13 -3.88 16.89 -5.86
C ALA A 13 -2.66 17.81 -5.80
N VAL A 14 -1.95 17.99 -6.92
CA VAL A 14 -0.78 18.86 -6.99
C VAL A 14 -1.19 20.34 -6.97
N ALA A 15 -2.28 20.72 -7.63
CA ALA A 15 -2.80 22.09 -7.58
C ALA A 15 -3.20 22.49 -6.15
N ALA A 16 -3.79 21.57 -5.38
CA ALA A 16 -4.18 21.80 -3.98
C ALA A 16 -2.98 22.09 -3.06
N LEU A 17 -1.76 21.68 -3.42
CA LEU A 17 -0.54 21.99 -2.67
C LEU A 17 -0.12 23.47 -2.78
N ALA A 18 -0.70 24.22 -3.72
CA ALA A 18 -0.37 25.64 -3.98
C ALA A 18 1.15 25.88 -4.00
N ILE A 19 1.83 25.19 -4.93
CA ILE A 19 3.28 25.07 -4.91
C ILE A 19 3.96 26.43 -5.06
N ARG A 20 4.90 26.70 -4.14
CA ARG A 20 5.83 27.82 -4.22
C ARG A 20 7.16 27.32 -4.77
N PRO A 21 7.78 28.00 -5.75
CA PRO A 21 9.03 27.54 -6.36
C PRO A 21 10.18 27.31 -5.37
N ASP A 22 10.23 28.05 -4.27
CA ASP A 22 11.24 27.96 -3.21
C ASP A 22 10.78 27.16 -1.98
N GLY A 23 9.61 26.49 -2.07
CA GLY A 23 9.03 25.74 -0.96
C GLY A 23 9.61 24.34 -0.77
N VAL A 24 9.32 23.76 0.40
CA VAL A 24 9.64 22.38 0.78
C VAL A 24 8.35 21.57 0.81
N TYR A 25 8.26 20.52 0.00
CA TYR A 25 7.08 19.66 -0.10
C TYR A 25 7.41 18.22 0.26
N VAL A 26 6.39 17.49 0.69
CA VAL A 26 6.49 16.06 1.00
C VAL A 26 5.54 15.28 0.10
N ASP A 27 6.04 14.25 -0.55
CA ASP A 27 5.25 13.16 -1.13
C ASP A 27 5.44 11.93 -0.22
N ALA A 28 4.46 11.64 0.64
CA ALA A 28 4.62 10.61 1.66
C ALA A 28 4.32 9.18 1.15
N THR A 29 4.01 9.05 -0.14
CA THR A 29 3.57 7.81 -0.81
C THR A 29 4.12 7.80 -2.24
N PHE A 30 5.44 7.88 -2.37
CA PHE A 30 6.14 8.09 -3.65
C PHE A 30 5.68 7.14 -4.76
N GLY A 31 5.56 5.84 -4.47
CA GLY A 31 5.14 4.80 -5.39
C GLY A 31 6.01 4.74 -6.65
N ARG A 32 5.51 5.32 -7.74
CA ARG A 32 6.22 5.44 -9.02
C ARG A 32 6.65 6.87 -9.37
N GLY A 33 6.51 7.80 -8.43
CA GLY A 33 6.93 9.20 -8.53
C GLY A 33 6.07 10.06 -9.43
N GLY A 34 4.84 9.66 -9.75
CA GLY A 34 3.96 10.43 -10.63
C GLY A 34 3.65 11.82 -10.06
N HIS A 35 3.18 11.89 -8.81
CA HIS A 35 2.97 13.16 -8.10
C HIS A 35 4.29 13.89 -7.86
N SER A 36 5.33 13.18 -7.40
CA SER A 36 6.66 13.76 -7.21
C SER A 36 7.22 14.49 -8.45
N ARG A 37 7.05 13.94 -9.66
CA ARG A 37 7.47 14.60 -10.91
C ARG A 37 6.70 15.90 -11.15
N LEU A 38 5.38 15.88 -10.99
CA LEU A 38 4.53 17.07 -11.15
C LEU A 38 4.85 18.15 -10.11
N ILE A 39 5.23 17.76 -8.89
CA ILE A 39 5.70 18.70 -7.86
C ILE A 39 7.04 19.31 -8.30
N LEU A 40 8.00 18.50 -8.72
CA LEU A 40 9.33 18.97 -9.17
C LEU A 40 9.27 19.90 -10.38
N GLU A 41 8.32 19.70 -11.29
CA GLU A 41 8.07 20.59 -12.44
C GLU A 41 7.67 22.01 -12.02
N GLN A 42 7.05 22.18 -10.84
CA GLN A 42 6.63 23.48 -10.31
C GLN A 42 7.63 24.10 -9.33
N LEU A 43 8.57 23.30 -8.82
CA LEU A 43 9.65 23.80 -7.97
C LEU A 43 10.68 24.55 -8.80
N GLY A 44 11.28 25.58 -8.19
CA GLY A 44 12.46 26.27 -8.68
C GLY A 44 13.75 25.63 -8.16
N PRO A 45 14.92 26.21 -8.44
CA PRO A 45 16.22 25.68 -8.03
C PRO A 45 16.43 25.60 -6.50
N GLN A 46 15.70 26.42 -5.73
CA GLN A 46 15.76 26.46 -4.27
C GLN A 46 14.66 25.61 -3.60
N GLY A 47 13.74 25.08 -4.39
CA GLY A 47 12.68 24.20 -3.90
C GLY A 47 13.24 22.85 -3.47
N ARG A 48 12.52 22.17 -2.58
CA ARG A 48 12.88 20.82 -2.10
C ARG A 48 11.67 19.91 -2.10
N LEU A 49 11.88 18.66 -2.49
CA LEU A 49 10.89 17.59 -2.38
C LEU A 49 11.45 16.46 -1.54
N ILE A 50 10.76 16.11 -0.45
CA ILE A 50 11.06 14.93 0.36
C ILE A 50 10.04 13.85 0.00
N ALA A 51 10.49 12.80 -0.66
CA ALA A 51 9.67 11.67 -1.04
C ALA A 51 9.90 10.50 -0.07
N LEU A 52 8.83 9.84 0.36
CA LEU A 52 8.91 8.67 1.24
C LEU A 52 8.16 7.51 0.58
N ASP A 53 8.71 6.31 0.72
CA ASP A 53 7.95 5.08 0.53
C ASP A 53 8.45 4.02 1.49
N ARG A 54 7.57 3.12 1.91
CA ARG A 54 7.95 1.94 2.68
C ARG A 54 8.32 0.76 1.79
N ASP A 55 7.86 0.74 0.54
CA ASP A 55 8.12 -0.34 -0.39
C ASP A 55 9.54 -0.23 -1.01
N PRO A 56 10.43 -1.20 -0.78
CA PRO A 56 11.76 -1.19 -1.40
C PRO A 56 11.73 -1.09 -2.93
N ALA A 57 10.70 -1.64 -3.59
CA ALA A 57 10.55 -1.56 -5.04
C ALA A 57 10.19 -0.15 -5.52
N ALA A 58 9.54 0.67 -4.69
CA ALA A 58 9.32 2.08 -4.97
C ALA A 58 10.63 2.87 -4.83
N ILE A 59 11.42 2.57 -3.80
CA ILE A 59 12.74 3.18 -3.57
C ILE A 59 13.70 2.88 -4.73
N LEU A 60 13.76 1.62 -5.17
CA LEU A 60 14.58 1.23 -6.33
C LEU A 60 14.15 1.97 -7.60
N ALA A 61 12.85 2.09 -7.86
CA ALA A 61 12.36 2.80 -9.05
C ALA A 61 12.61 4.31 -8.98
N GLY A 62 12.68 4.89 -7.78
CA GLY A 62 12.99 6.30 -7.58
C GLY A 62 14.48 6.63 -7.61
N ALA A 63 15.36 5.63 -7.49
CA ALA A 63 16.81 5.82 -7.51
C ALA A 63 17.31 6.41 -8.85
N ASP A 64 16.57 6.21 -9.93
CA ASP A 64 16.88 6.76 -11.25
C ASP A 64 16.49 8.25 -11.41
N VAL A 65 15.74 8.83 -10.47
CA VAL A 65 15.35 10.23 -10.51
C VAL A 65 16.53 11.09 -10.09
N ARG A 66 17.23 11.65 -11.08
CA ARG A 66 18.40 12.52 -10.90
C ARG A 66 17.98 13.98 -10.80
N ASP A 67 17.33 14.36 -9.70
CA ASP A 67 17.01 15.75 -9.39
C ASP A 67 17.61 16.13 -8.03
N PRO A 68 18.54 17.11 -7.96
CA PRO A 68 19.20 17.50 -6.71
C PRO A 68 18.22 18.10 -5.67
N ARG A 69 17.02 18.49 -6.09
CA ARG A 69 15.97 19.02 -5.21
C ARG A 69 15.21 17.91 -4.49
N MET A 70 15.29 16.68 -4.98
CA MET A 70 14.57 15.54 -4.42
C MET A 70 15.43 14.76 -3.45
N THR A 71 14.85 14.40 -2.30
CA THR A 71 15.42 13.42 -1.37
C THR A 71 14.41 12.28 -1.22
N LEU A 72 14.79 11.07 -1.63
CA LEU A 72 13.96 9.87 -1.49
C LEU A 72 14.41 9.08 -0.26
N VAL A 73 13.47 8.75 0.62
CA VAL A 73 13.74 8.08 1.90
C VAL A 73 12.91 6.80 2.00
N HIS A 74 13.59 5.67 2.25
CA HIS A 74 12.92 4.41 2.59
C HIS A 74 12.36 4.49 4.01
N SER A 75 11.08 4.84 4.14
CA SER A 75 10.40 4.98 5.42
C SER A 75 8.88 4.96 5.26
N ALA A 76 8.19 4.45 6.27
CA ALA A 76 6.74 4.64 6.36
C ALA A 76 6.42 6.11 6.67
N PHE A 77 5.35 6.65 6.07
CA PHE A 77 4.92 8.03 6.36
C PHE A 77 4.56 8.28 7.84
N SER A 78 4.28 7.24 8.62
CA SER A 78 4.10 7.35 10.08
C SER A 78 5.36 7.82 10.81
N ARG A 79 6.52 7.70 10.17
CA ARG A 79 7.82 8.18 10.66
C ARG A 79 8.20 9.56 10.09
N LEU A 80 7.28 10.24 9.39
CA LEU A 80 7.56 11.51 8.72
C LEU A 80 8.22 12.55 9.64
N GLY A 81 7.74 12.69 10.89
CA GLY A 81 8.36 13.62 11.85
C GLY A 81 9.84 13.31 12.14
N ALA A 82 10.20 12.03 12.26
CA ALA A 82 11.59 11.61 12.46
C ALA A 82 12.44 11.82 11.21
N VAL A 83 11.88 11.57 10.02
CA VAL A 83 12.54 11.81 8.73
C VAL A 83 12.83 13.31 8.55
N LEU A 84 11.84 14.17 8.76
CA LEU A 84 12.03 15.62 8.67
C LEU A 84 13.04 16.14 9.71
N GLY A 85 12.99 15.62 10.94
CA GLY A 85 13.97 15.94 11.97
C GLY A 85 15.41 15.55 11.58
N GLY A 86 15.60 14.37 10.99
CA GLY A 86 16.92 13.92 10.49
C GLY A 86 17.44 14.72 9.30
N LEU A 87 16.57 15.42 8.58
CA LEU A 87 16.90 16.33 7.49
C LEU A 87 16.98 17.80 7.93
N GLU A 88 16.90 18.05 9.24
CA GLU A 88 16.89 19.39 9.86
C GLU A 88 15.78 20.31 9.31
N LEU A 89 14.64 19.71 8.91
CA LEU A 89 13.48 20.40 8.39
C LEU A 89 12.42 20.57 9.47
N ALA A 90 12.33 21.77 10.05
CA ALA A 90 11.33 22.09 11.07
C ALA A 90 9.91 22.30 10.51
N ARG A 91 9.80 22.70 9.24
CA ARG A 91 8.53 23.02 8.57
C ARG A 91 8.56 22.63 7.10
N VAL A 92 7.38 22.34 6.56
CA VAL A 92 7.13 22.06 5.14
C VAL A 92 5.94 22.90 4.67
N ASN A 93 5.88 23.20 3.38
CA ASN A 93 4.84 24.01 2.75
C ASN A 93 3.62 23.19 2.34
N GLY A 94 3.77 21.87 2.12
CA GLY A 94 2.67 20.98 1.80
C GLY A 94 3.09 19.51 1.92
N ILE A 95 2.10 18.65 2.18
CA ILE A 95 2.27 17.20 2.29
C ILE A 95 1.18 16.55 1.45
N LEU A 96 1.57 15.65 0.54
CA LEU A 96 0.69 14.83 -0.26
C LEU A 96 0.74 13.38 0.24
N LEU A 97 -0.43 12.77 0.38
CA LEU A 97 -0.60 11.34 0.64
C LEU A 97 -1.62 10.78 -0.35
N ASP A 98 -1.17 9.87 -1.21
CA ASP A 98 -1.97 9.04 -2.09
C ASP A 98 -2.12 7.65 -1.43
N ILE A 99 -3.17 7.50 -0.62
CA ILE A 99 -3.33 6.33 0.24
C ILE A 99 -3.91 5.17 -0.55
N GLY A 100 -3.15 4.08 -0.62
CA GLY A 100 -3.59 2.84 -1.23
C GLY A 100 -2.42 1.92 -1.55
N VAL A 101 -2.71 0.91 -2.35
CA VAL A 101 -1.70 0.05 -2.98
C VAL A 101 -1.37 0.58 -4.36
N SER A 102 -0.10 0.49 -4.74
CA SER A 102 0.36 0.88 -6.08
C SER A 102 0.05 -0.20 -7.12
N SER A 103 -0.10 0.17 -8.40
CA SER A 103 -0.29 -0.82 -9.48
C SER A 103 0.77 -1.93 -9.48
N PRO A 104 2.08 -1.65 -9.31
CA PRO A 104 3.09 -2.70 -9.19
C PRO A 104 2.82 -3.72 -8.07
N GLN A 105 2.25 -3.30 -6.94
CA GLN A 105 1.90 -4.22 -5.84
C GLN A 105 0.73 -5.14 -6.23
N LEU A 106 -0.18 -4.68 -7.07
CA LEU A 106 -1.32 -5.46 -7.57
C LEU A 106 -0.97 -6.32 -8.79
N ASP A 107 -0.08 -5.83 -9.66
CA ASP A 107 0.29 -6.44 -10.93
C ASP A 107 1.38 -7.51 -10.75
N ASP A 108 2.30 -7.32 -9.81
CA ASP A 108 3.26 -8.35 -9.42
C ASP A 108 2.59 -9.36 -8.50
N ALA A 109 2.18 -10.49 -9.09
CA ALA A 109 1.54 -11.58 -8.37
C ALA A 109 2.36 -12.02 -7.13
N THR A 110 3.69 -12.02 -7.20
CA THR A 110 4.55 -12.50 -6.11
C THR A 110 4.40 -11.72 -4.80
N ARG A 111 3.83 -10.51 -4.87
CA ARG A 111 3.54 -9.66 -3.71
C ARG A 111 2.32 -10.10 -2.91
N GLY A 112 1.43 -10.91 -3.48
CA GLY A 112 0.30 -11.51 -2.76
C GLY A 112 -0.86 -10.57 -2.45
N PHE A 113 -0.91 -9.33 -2.99
CA PHE A 113 -2.03 -8.41 -2.79
C PHE A 113 -3.29 -8.77 -3.59
N SER A 114 -3.15 -9.65 -4.58
CA SER A 114 -4.21 -10.00 -5.53
C SER A 114 -4.44 -11.51 -5.55
N PHE A 115 -5.70 -11.91 -5.70
CA PHE A 115 -6.10 -13.30 -5.93
C PHE A 115 -6.45 -13.56 -7.40
N ARG A 116 -6.09 -12.65 -8.32
CA ARG A 116 -6.26 -12.87 -9.77
C ARG A 116 -5.37 -14.00 -10.28
N PHE A 117 -4.19 -14.16 -9.66
CA PHE A 117 -3.26 -15.25 -9.88
C PHE A 117 -2.87 -15.83 -8.53
N ASP A 118 -2.58 -17.14 -8.49
CA ASP A 118 -2.10 -17.76 -7.26
C ASP A 118 -0.65 -17.35 -6.97
N ALA A 119 -0.38 -16.98 -5.73
CA ALA A 119 0.90 -16.45 -5.28
C ALA A 119 1.08 -16.63 -3.76
N PRO A 120 2.30 -16.45 -3.23
CA PRO A 120 2.51 -16.42 -1.78
C PRO A 120 1.58 -15.41 -1.09
N LEU A 121 1.01 -15.81 0.05
CA LEU A 121 0.13 -14.96 0.84
C LEU A 121 0.95 -13.98 1.71
N ASP A 122 1.57 -12.98 1.08
CA ASP A 122 2.45 -12.01 1.73
C ASP A 122 1.73 -10.73 2.17
N MET A 123 1.29 -9.90 1.19
CA MET A 123 0.56 -8.63 1.40
C MET A 123 1.33 -7.53 2.14
N ARG A 124 2.63 -7.68 2.41
CA ARG A 124 3.44 -6.58 2.96
C ARG A 124 3.87 -5.62 1.86
N MET A 125 3.65 -4.33 2.10
CA MET A 125 4.24 -3.28 1.27
C MET A 125 5.77 -3.28 1.38
N ASP A 126 6.30 -3.61 2.55
CA ASP A 126 7.72 -3.87 2.78
C ASP A 126 7.92 -5.35 3.16
N PRO A 127 8.33 -6.23 2.23
CA PRO A 127 8.56 -7.64 2.53
C PRO A 127 9.72 -7.89 3.52
N GLY A 128 10.56 -6.90 3.79
CA GLY A 128 11.69 -7.00 4.71
C GLY A 128 11.33 -6.80 6.18
N SER A 129 10.09 -6.40 6.51
CA SER A 129 9.69 -6.08 7.87
C SER A 129 8.25 -6.52 8.20
N GLY A 130 7.99 -6.81 9.47
CA GLY A 130 6.67 -7.23 9.95
C GLY A 130 6.27 -8.65 9.55
N LEU A 131 5.01 -9.00 9.84
CA LEU A 131 4.43 -10.32 9.58
C LEU A 131 3.77 -10.35 8.20
N SER A 132 3.97 -11.45 7.46
CA SER A 132 3.16 -11.72 6.27
C SER A 132 1.70 -12.04 6.66
N ALA A 133 0.77 -11.90 5.72
CA ALA A 133 -0.61 -12.33 5.92
C ALA A 133 -0.70 -13.83 6.26
N ALA A 134 0.13 -14.68 5.64
CA ALA A 134 0.23 -16.11 5.98
C ALA A 134 0.65 -16.32 7.44
N ASP A 135 1.71 -15.64 7.90
CA ASP A 135 2.24 -15.79 9.26
C ASP A 135 1.26 -15.29 10.32
N TRP A 136 0.59 -14.17 10.04
CA TRP A 136 -0.44 -13.65 10.93
C TRP A 136 -1.64 -14.61 10.99
N LEU A 137 -2.16 -15.06 9.85
CA LEU A 137 -3.28 -16.01 9.81
C LEU A 137 -2.93 -17.38 10.40
N ALA A 138 -1.66 -17.76 10.48
CA ALA A 138 -1.25 -18.99 11.14
C ALA A 138 -1.44 -18.94 12.68
N THR A 139 -1.38 -17.74 13.28
CA THR A 139 -1.27 -17.60 14.74
C THR A 139 -2.38 -16.75 15.38
N ALA A 140 -2.96 -15.80 14.65
CA ALA A 140 -4.00 -14.89 15.16
C ALA A 140 -5.21 -15.63 15.74
N ALA A 141 -5.83 -15.07 16.78
CA ALA A 141 -7.02 -15.68 17.38
C ALA A 141 -8.24 -15.55 16.44
N GLU A 142 -9.21 -16.48 16.52
CA GLU A 142 -10.45 -16.39 15.72
C GLU A 142 -11.15 -15.03 15.91
N GLY A 143 -11.20 -14.55 17.15
CA GLY A 143 -11.80 -13.26 17.49
C GLY A 143 -11.09 -12.08 16.80
N GLU A 144 -9.76 -12.10 16.78
CA GLU A 144 -8.92 -11.07 16.15
C GLU A 144 -9.12 -11.07 14.63
N ILE A 145 -9.09 -12.24 13.99
CA ILE A 145 -9.35 -12.37 12.54
C ILE A 145 -10.75 -11.86 12.21
N SER A 146 -11.76 -12.20 13.02
CA SER A 146 -13.12 -11.71 12.82
C SER A 146 -13.23 -10.20 13.01
N GLU A 147 -12.44 -9.58 13.88
CA GLU A 147 -12.46 -8.14 14.12
C GLU A 147 -11.82 -7.38 12.96
N VAL A 148 -10.66 -7.84 12.48
CA VAL A 148 -9.96 -7.30 11.31
C VAL A 148 -10.86 -7.34 10.08
N ILE A 149 -11.39 -8.52 9.72
CA ILE A 149 -12.24 -8.69 8.54
C ILE A 149 -13.53 -7.84 8.63
N ARG A 150 -14.08 -7.66 9.83
CA ARG A 150 -15.26 -6.82 10.05
C ARG A 150 -14.93 -5.34 9.91
N SER A 151 -13.85 -4.89 10.53
CA SER A 151 -13.58 -3.45 10.73
C SER A 151 -12.88 -2.83 9.53
N TYR A 152 -11.98 -3.57 8.88
CA TYR A 152 -11.20 -3.07 7.74
C TYR A 152 -11.76 -3.54 6.39
N GLY A 153 -12.43 -4.69 6.36
CA GLY A 153 -13.10 -5.21 5.16
C GLY A 153 -14.58 -4.87 5.06
N GLU A 154 -15.19 -4.35 6.13
CA GLU A 154 -16.65 -4.11 6.21
C GLU A 154 -17.48 -5.37 5.86
N GLU A 155 -16.98 -6.55 6.22
CA GLU A 155 -17.55 -7.84 5.82
C GLU A 155 -18.54 -8.37 6.88
N ARG A 156 -19.79 -8.55 6.45
CA ARG A 156 -20.90 -9.01 7.32
C ARG A 156 -20.70 -10.45 7.80
N PHE A 157 -20.02 -11.27 7.00
CA PHE A 157 -19.74 -12.67 7.29
C PHE A 157 -18.40 -12.90 8.01
N ALA A 158 -17.79 -11.85 8.57
CA ALA A 158 -16.47 -11.90 9.21
C ALA A 158 -16.30 -13.06 10.21
N LYS A 159 -17.30 -13.33 11.06
CA LYS A 159 -17.27 -14.45 12.03
C LYS A 159 -17.18 -15.80 11.35
N SER A 160 -17.96 -16.01 10.28
CA SER A 160 -17.95 -17.27 9.53
C SER A 160 -16.62 -17.47 8.80
N ILE A 161 -16.09 -16.41 8.20
CA ILE A 161 -14.80 -16.44 7.51
C ILE A 161 -13.66 -16.73 8.49
N ALA A 162 -13.61 -16.05 9.62
CA ALA A 162 -12.60 -16.28 10.65
C ALA A 162 -12.62 -17.73 11.15
N ARG A 163 -13.81 -18.28 11.44
CA ARG A 163 -13.96 -19.67 11.84
C ARG A 163 -13.48 -20.65 10.76
N ALA A 164 -13.79 -20.38 9.50
CA ALA A 164 -13.34 -21.19 8.37
C ALA A 164 -11.81 -21.17 8.22
N ILE A 165 -11.19 -19.99 8.37
CA ILE A 165 -9.73 -19.82 8.37
C ILE A 165 -9.08 -20.63 9.50
N VAL A 166 -9.59 -20.49 10.73
CA VAL A 166 -9.03 -21.19 11.90
C VAL A 166 -9.19 -22.70 11.78
N ALA A 167 -10.30 -23.19 11.23
CA ALA A 167 -10.48 -24.61 10.95
C ALA A 167 -9.50 -25.10 9.87
N ALA A 168 -9.42 -24.40 8.74
CA ALA A 168 -8.57 -24.80 7.62
C ALA A 168 -7.08 -24.86 8.00
N ARG A 169 -6.60 -23.88 8.79
CA ARG A 169 -5.18 -23.85 9.21
C ARG A 169 -4.78 -24.99 10.16
N GLN A 170 -5.74 -25.68 10.81
CA GLN A 170 -5.43 -26.88 11.61
C GLN A 170 -5.12 -28.09 10.72
N GLU A 171 -5.67 -28.14 9.51
CA GLU A 171 -5.47 -29.24 8.57
C GLU A 171 -4.26 -28.98 7.69
N LYS A 172 -4.14 -27.77 7.15
CA LYS A 172 -3.06 -27.36 6.26
C LYS A 172 -2.82 -25.86 6.36
N ALA A 173 -1.55 -25.47 6.40
CA ALA A 173 -1.17 -24.05 6.37
C ALA A 173 -1.74 -23.33 5.13
N LEU A 174 -2.28 -22.14 5.35
CA LEU A 174 -2.72 -21.23 4.29
C LEU A 174 -1.51 -20.43 3.80
N SER A 175 -0.94 -20.85 2.68
CA SER A 175 0.32 -20.30 2.16
C SER A 175 0.16 -19.49 0.88
N SER A 176 -1.03 -19.50 0.26
CA SER A 176 -1.25 -18.85 -1.03
C SER A 176 -2.55 -18.06 -1.12
N THR A 177 -2.56 -17.06 -2.01
CA THR A 177 -3.72 -16.19 -2.26
C THR A 177 -4.93 -16.97 -2.78
N ALA A 178 -4.73 -17.98 -3.65
CA ALA A 178 -5.85 -18.79 -4.14
C ALA A 178 -6.46 -19.67 -3.03
N GLN A 179 -5.63 -20.22 -2.13
CA GLN A 179 -6.14 -21.00 -0.99
C GLN A 179 -7.07 -20.16 -0.11
N LEU A 180 -6.63 -18.96 0.28
CA LEU A 180 -7.43 -18.05 1.09
C LEU A 180 -8.70 -17.60 0.33
N ALA A 181 -8.57 -17.19 -0.93
CA ALA A 181 -9.69 -16.71 -1.73
C ALA A 181 -10.75 -17.79 -1.95
N ASN A 182 -10.34 -19.04 -2.22
CA ASN A 182 -11.26 -20.16 -2.40
C ASN A 182 -11.97 -20.53 -1.09
N LEU A 183 -11.25 -20.51 0.04
CA LEU A 183 -11.84 -20.76 1.36
C LEU A 183 -12.93 -19.72 1.70
N ILE A 184 -12.64 -18.43 1.47
CA ILE A 184 -13.62 -17.36 1.68
C ILE A 184 -14.81 -17.55 0.75
N ALA A 185 -14.56 -17.81 -0.54
CA ALA A 185 -15.63 -18.01 -1.53
C ALA A 185 -16.54 -19.21 -1.21
N ALA A 186 -15.99 -20.29 -0.63
CA ALA A 186 -16.74 -21.45 -0.18
C ALA A 186 -17.58 -21.17 1.09
N THR A 187 -17.14 -20.22 1.92
CA THR A 187 -17.84 -19.83 3.16
C THR A 187 -19.06 -18.95 2.88
N LEU A 188 -19.03 -18.17 1.79
CA LEU A 188 -20.03 -17.16 1.47
C LEU A 188 -21.19 -17.75 0.65
N LYS A 189 -22.40 -17.73 1.23
CA LYS A 189 -23.63 -18.25 0.59
C LYS A 189 -24.25 -17.30 -0.43
N ARG A 190 -23.93 -16.00 -0.37
CA ARG A 190 -24.44 -14.96 -1.26
C ARG A 190 -23.26 -14.20 -1.84
N ARG A 191 -23.33 -13.91 -3.14
CA ARG A 191 -22.31 -13.14 -3.87
C ARG A 191 -22.88 -11.78 -4.23
N GLU A 192 -22.10 -10.73 -4.02
CA GLU A 192 -22.43 -9.41 -4.54
C GLU A 192 -22.12 -9.39 -6.05
N PRO A 193 -23.09 -9.03 -6.92
CA PRO A 193 -22.85 -8.97 -8.35
C PRO A 193 -21.70 -8.01 -8.68
N GLY A 194 -20.73 -8.46 -9.48
CA GLY A 194 -19.59 -7.63 -9.91
C GLY A 194 -18.41 -7.56 -8.93
N GLN A 195 -18.50 -8.16 -7.74
CA GLN A 195 -17.39 -8.21 -6.78
C GLN A 195 -17.04 -9.67 -6.42
N HIS A 196 -15.74 -9.99 -6.41
CA HIS A 196 -15.30 -11.31 -5.97
C HIS A 196 -15.53 -11.45 -4.45
N PRO A 197 -16.02 -12.61 -3.95
CA PRO A 197 -16.36 -12.77 -2.53
C PRO A 197 -15.18 -12.54 -1.56
N ALA A 198 -13.93 -12.71 -2.03
CA ALA A 198 -12.73 -12.49 -1.23
C ALA A 198 -12.25 -11.03 -1.19
N THR A 199 -12.81 -10.12 -2.02
CA THR A 199 -12.29 -8.73 -2.14
C THR A 199 -12.21 -8.01 -0.80
N ARG A 200 -13.29 -8.04 -0.02
CA ARG A 200 -13.37 -7.38 1.29
C ARG A 200 -12.38 -7.95 2.30
N SER A 201 -12.20 -9.26 2.31
CA SER A 201 -11.26 -9.92 3.23
C SER A 201 -9.79 -9.75 2.84
N PHE A 202 -9.48 -9.49 1.56
CA PHE A 202 -8.13 -9.15 1.11
C PHE A 202 -7.79 -7.68 1.34
N GLN A 203 -8.80 -6.81 1.41
CA GLN A 203 -8.63 -5.41 1.81
C GLN A 203 -8.39 -5.27 3.32
N ALA A 204 -8.99 -6.16 4.12
CA ALA A 204 -8.91 -6.16 5.58
C ALA A 204 -7.53 -6.57 6.10
#